data_AF-A0ABD3DW50-F1
#
_entry.id   AF-A0ABD3DW50-F1
#
_cell.length_a   1.000
_cell.length_b   1.000
_cell.length_c   1.000
_cell.angle_alpha   90.00
_cell.angle_beta   90.00
_cell.angle_gamma   90.00
#
_symmetry.space_group_name_H-M   'P 1'
#
loop_
_entity.id
_entity.type
_entity.pdbx_description
1 polymer ?
#
loop_
_entity_poly.entity_id
_entity_poly.type
_entity_poly.pdbx_seq_one_letter_code
_entity_poly.pdbx_strand_id
1 'polypeptide(L)'
;MSGDFCTQRNLFGGAIVSNFPLRFEDVSNIRHVPDHQEVFVNPTRDESLIFELLDLKTDVADHGSATWFLQDLANEQDAEGTMVLEQSGYLRLVDYDFETIQQS
;
A
#
# COMPACT_ATOMS: atom_id res chain seq x y z
N MET A 1 5.69 14.16 24.80
CA MET A 1 4.85 13.88 23.62
C MET A 1 5.77 13.92 22.42
N SER A 2 6.39 12.79 22.08
CA SER A 2 7.19 12.72 20.85
C SER A 2 6.20 12.67 19.70
N GLY A 3 6.06 13.79 18.97
CA GLY A 3 5.39 13.76 17.69
C GLY A 3 6.09 12.70 16.84
N ASP A 4 5.31 11.79 16.28
CA ASP A 4 5.87 10.78 15.39
C ASP A 4 6.45 11.49 14.17
N PHE A 5 7.79 11.63 14.16
CA PHE A 5 8.48 12.24 13.02
C PHE A 5 8.34 11.29 11.83
N CYS A 6 7.54 11.70 10.84
CA CYS A 6 7.46 11.00 9.57
C CYS A 6 8.68 11.35 8.72
N THR A 7 9.22 10.34 8.04
CA THR A 7 10.27 10.52 7.04
C THR A 7 9.74 10.11 5.67
N GLN A 8 10.21 10.79 4.63
CA GLN A 8 9.98 10.36 3.27
C GLN A 8 10.81 9.09 3.00
N ARG A 9 10.20 8.08 2.38
CA ARG A 9 10.86 6.85 1.92
C ARG A 9 10.49 6.56 0.48
N ASN A 10 11.46 6.02 -0.23
CA ASN A 10 11.30 5.52 -1.59
C ASN A 10 10.83 4.08 -1.52
N LEU A 11 9.80 3.76 -2.29
CA LEU A 11 9.27 2.42 -2.48
C LEU A 11 9.47 2.01 -3.95
N PHE A 12 9.63 0.72 -4.19
CA PHE A 12 9.80 0.07 -5.49
C PHE A 12 10.91 0.72 -6.32
N GLY A 13 12.11 0.81 -5.74
CA GLY A 13 13.27 1.43 -6.39
C GLY A 13 13.13 2.95 -6.60
N GLY A 14 12.19 3.60 -5.90
CA GLY A 14 11.93 5.04 -6.01
C GLY A 14 10.86 5.41 -7.03
N ALA A 15 10.14 4.45 -7.60
CA ALA A 15 8.98 4.73 -8.44
C ALA A 15 7.82 5.34 -7.64
N ILE A 16 7.71 4.98 -6.36
CA ILE A 16 6.71 5.52 -5.43
C ILE A 16 7.42 6.15 -4.24
N VAL A 17 6.85 7.21 -3.70
CA VAL A 17 7.35 7.90 -2.51
C VAL A 17 6.23 7.96 -1.48
N SER A 18 6.53 7.64 -0.23
CA SER A 18 5.57 7.69 0.88
C SER A 18 6.20 8.31 2.14
N ASN A 19 5.36 8.85 3.02
CA ASN A 19 5.79 9.46 4.29
C ASN A 19 5.14 8.72 5.45
N PHE A 20 5.95 8.05 6.26
CA PHE A 20 5.48 7.34 7.45
C PHE A 20 6.49 7.44 8.60
N PRO A 21 6.09 7.13 9.85
CA PRO A 21 6.93 7.33 11.02
C PRO A 21 8.30 6.64 10.93
N LEU A 22 9.35 7.31 11.40
CA LEU A 22 10.72 6.81 11.33
C LEU A 22 10.93 5.46 12.05
N ARG A 23 10.09 5.16 13.05
CA ARG A 23 10.14 3.93 13.87
C ARG A 23 9.90 2.63 13.10
N PHE A 24 9.43 2.72 11.85
CA PHE A 24 9.24 1.56 10.99
C PHE A 24 10.56 1.13 10.36
N GLU A 25 10.97 -0.10 10.66
CA GLU A 25 12.18 -0.75 10.15
C GLU A 25 11.84 -1.64 8.96
N ASP A 26 12.72 -1.67 7.95
CA ASP A 26 12.51 -2.46 6.75
C ASP A 26 12.87 -3.94 6.98
N VAL A 27 11.90 -4.82 6.73
CA VAL A 27 11.98 -6.27 6.93
C VAL A 27 12.83 -6.96 5.86
N SER A 28 13.07 -6.33 4.70
CA SER A 28 13.94 -6.89 3.66
C SER A 28 15.38 -7.14 4.14
N ASN A 29 15.82 -6.43 5.18
CA ASN A 29 17.14 -6.60 5.81
C ASN A 29 17.29 -7.93 6.58
N ILE A 30 16.18 -8.54 6.98
CA ILE A 30 16.17 -9.74 7.84
C ILE A 30 15.62 -10.98 7.13
N ARG A 31 14.79 -10.81 6.11
CA ARG A 31 14.26 -11.91 5.28
C ARG A 31 13.98 -11.42 3.87
N HIS A 32 13.90 -12.36 2.94
CA HIS A 32 13.43 -12.08 1.59
C HIS A 32 11.95 -11.63 1.62
N VAL A 33 11.66 -10.57 0.86
CA VAL A 33 10.31 -10.05 0.60
C VAL A 33 10.12 -10.09 -0.93
N PRO A 34 8.96 -10.51 -1.46
CA PRO A 34 8.70 -10.49 -2.90
C PRO A 34 8.87 -9.10 -3.52
N ASP A 35 9.33 -8.99 -4.77
CA ASP A 35 9.66 -7.70 -5.40
C ASP A 35 8.48 -6.73 -5.54
N HIS A 36 7.25 -7.25 -5.57
CA HIS A 36 6.02 -6.46 -5.63
C HIS A 36 5.50 -6.07 -4.23
N GLN A 37 6.25 -6.39 -3.17
CA GLN A 37 5.92 -6.08 -1.78
C GLN A 37 7.06 -5.32 -1.09
N GLU A 38 6.69 -4.40 -0.22
CA GLU A 38 7.60 -3.78 0.75
C GLU A 38 6.99 -3.84 2.14
N VAL A 39 7.76 -4.35 3.11
CA VAL A 39 7.27 -4.63 4.45
C VAL A 39 8.11 -3.88 5.46
N PHE A 40 7.43 -3.07 6.27
CA PHE A 40 8.04 -2.36 7.38
C PHE A 40 7.36 -2.74 8.69
N VAL A 41 8.13 -2.80 9.78
CA VAL A 41 7.63 -3.19 11.11
C VAL A 41 8.14 -2.23 12.19
N ASN A 42 7.33 -2.01 13.21
CA ASN A 42 7.72 -1.32 14.42
C ASN A 42 7.88 -2.34 15.56
N PRO A 43 9.13 -2.74 15.89
CA PRO A 43 9.37 -3.79 16.88
C PRO A 43 8.95 -3.41 18.30
N THR A 44 8.73 -2.11 18.58
CA THR A 44 8.35 -1.63 19.91
C THR A 44 6.84 -1.66 20.16
N ARG A 45 6.01 -1.60 19.10
CA ARG A 45 4.55 -1.51 19.22
C ARG A 45 3.79 -2.64 18.51
N ASP A 46 4.50 -3.60 17.92
CA ASP A 46 3.89 -4.70 17.17
C ASP A 46 2.97 -4.21 16.04
N GLU A 47 3.39 -3.11 15.39
CA GLU A 47 2.70 -2.53 14.23
C GLU A 47 3.46 -2.92 12.96
N SER A 48 2.74 -3.23 11.88
CA SER A 48 3.32 -3.47 10.55
C SER A 48 2.68 -2.56 9.51
N LEU A 49 3.47 -2.24 8.49
CA LEU A 49 3.05 -1.48 7.32
C LEU A 49 3.53 -2.25 6.08
N ILE A 50 2.58 -2.69 5.26
CA ILE A 50 2.83 -3.48 4.07
C ILE A 50 2.34 -2.68 2.87
N PHE A 51 3.21 -2.52 1.88
CA PHE A 51 2.87 -2.00 0.56
C PHE A 51 2.92 -3.15 -0.43
N GLU A 52 1.89 -3.30 -1.24
CA GLU A 52 1.79 -4.38 -2.21
C GLU A 52 1.21 -3.84 -3.53
N LEU A 53 1.87 -4.19 -4.64
CA LEU A 53 1.38 -3.89 -5.99
C LEU A 53 0.52 -5.06 -6.47
N LEU A 54 -0.77 -4.78 -6.69
CA LEU A 54 -1.75 -5.75 -7.15
C LEU A 54 -2.21 -5.42 -8.57
N ASP A 55 -2.63 -6.46 -9.28
CA ASP A 55 -3.26 -6.30 -10.60
C ASP A 55 -4.66 -5.69 -10.48
N LEU A 56 -5.02 -4.84 -11.44
CA LEU A 56 -6.36 -4.28 -11.53
C LEU A 56 -7.39 -5.39 -11.79
N LYS A 57 -8.41 -5.48 -10.92
CA LYS A 57 -9.56 -6.36 -11.15
C LYS A 57 -10.54 -5.69 -12.11
N THR A 58 -10.70 -6.26 -13.30
CA THR A 58 -11.62 -5.77 -14.33
C THR A 58 -13.10 -5.93 -13.96
N ASP A 59 -13.39 -6.88 -13.07
CA ASP A 59 -14.76 -7.29 -12.73
C ASP A 59 -15.29 -6.56 -11.48
N VAL A 60 -14.48 -5.68 -10.89
CA VAL A 60 -14.83 -4.86 -9.73
C VAL A 60 -14.64 -3.40 -10.10
N ALA A 61 -15.64 -2.56 -9.82
CA ALA A 61 -15.50 -1.13 -10.06
C ALA A 61 -14.44 -0.53 -9.12
N ASP A 62 -13.64 0.43 -9.60
CA ASP A 62 -12.50 1.01 -8.86
C ASP A 62 -12.81 1.39 -7.40
N HIS A 63 -13.99 1.96 -7.15
CA HIS A 63 -14.42 2.39 -5.82
C HIS A 63 -14.68 1.22 -4.85
N GLY A 64 -14.96 0.03 -5.38
CA GLY A 64 -15.14 -1.21 -4.62
C GLY A 64 -13.89 -2.08 -4.53
N SER A 65 -12.85 -1.80 -5.32
CA SER A 65 -11.65 -2.65 -5.39
C SER A 65 -10.93 -2.76 -4.05
N ALA A 66 -10.78 -1.66 -3.30
CA ALA A 66 -10.12 -1.68 -1.99
C ALA A 66 -10.83 -2.63 -1.00
N THR A 67 -12.16 -2.55 -0.92
CA THR A 67 -12.96 -3.41 -0.06
C THR A 67 -12.91 -4.87 -0.50
N TRP A 68 -12.91 -5.11 -1.82
CA TRP A 68 -12.79 -6.45 -2.37
C TRP A 68 -11.45 -7.09 -1.97
N PHE A 69 -10.32 -6.40 -2.19
CA PHE A 69 -9.00 -6.92 -1.82
C PHE A 69 -8.84 -7.11 -0.31
N LEU A 70 -9.41 -6.21 0.50
CA LEU A 70 -9.36 -6.37 1.96
C LEU A 70 -10.14 -7.61 2.42
N GLN A 71 -11.29 -7.89 1.79
CA GLN A 71 -12.08 -9.08 2.09
C GLN A 71 -11.39 -10.35 1.60
N ASP A 72 -10.79 -10.32 0.41
CA ASP A 72 -10.03 -11.42 -0.16
C ASP A 72 -8.87 -11.79 0.77
N LEU A 73 -8.08 -10.80 1.20
CA LEU A 73 -7.02 -10.98 2.18
C LEU A 73 -7.54 -11.57 3.50
N ALA A 74 -8.67 -11.08 4.01
CA ALA A 74 -9.26 -11.61 5.24
C ALA A 74 -9.68 -13.08 5.10
N ASN A 75 -10.26 -13.45 3.95
CA ASN A 75 -10.66 -14.82 3.64
C ASN A 75 -9.44 -15.75 3.54
N GLU A 76 -8.35 -15.30 2.90
CA GLU A 76 -7.11 -16.07 2.80
C GLU A 76 -6.44 -16.33 4.16
N GLN A 77 -6.71 -15.47 5.15
CA GLN A 77 -6.24 -15.63 6.53
C GLN A 77 -7.25 -16.38 7.43
N ASP A 78 -8.27 -17.03 6.85
CA ASP A 78 -9.33 -17.75 7.56
C ASP A 78 -10.04 -16.87 8.61
N ALA A 79 -10.22 -15.57 8.34
CA ALA A 79 -10.91 -14.68 9.26
C ALA A 79 -12.38 -15.08 9.44
N GLU A 80 -12.81 -15.31 10.68
CA GLU A 80 -14.18 -15.73 11.00
C GLU A 80 -15.25 -14.67 10.70
N GLY A 81 -14.83 -13.41 10.52
CA GLY A 81 -15.71 -12.31 10.14
C GLY A 81 -14.94 -11.04 9.81
N THR A 82 -15.52 -10.20 8.96
CA THR A 82 -14.94 -8.92 8.54
C THR A 82 -15.98 -7.82 8.71
N MET A 83 -15.57 -6.70 9.29
CA MET A 83 -16.39 -5.49 9.40
C MET A 83 -15.57 -4.29 8.96
N VAL A 84 -16.01 -3.61 7.90
CA VAL A 84 -15.36 -2.37 7.44
C VAL A 84 -15.82 -1.23 8.34
N LEU A 85 -14.89 -0.65 9.09
CA LEU A 85 -15.17 0.46 10.02
C LEU A 85 -15.23 1.81 9.29
N GLU A 86 -14.32 2.04 8.35
CA GLU A 86 -14.22 3.27 7.58
C GLU A 86 -13.59 2.99 6.21
N GLN A 87 -14.12 3.67 5.18
CA GLN A 87 -13.51 3.75 3.87
C GLN A 87 -13.60 5.20 3.40
N SER A 88 -12.46 5.86 3.20
CA SER A 88 -12.39 7.19 2.59
C SER A 88 -12.09 7.08 1.09
N GLY A 89 -12.56 8.06 0.32
CA GLY A 89 -12.42 8.06 -1.14
C GLY A 89 -10.97 8.12 -1.61
N TYR A 90 -10.71 7.65 -2.83
CA TYR A 90 -9.38 7.62 -3.43
C TYR A 90 -8.91 9.02 -3.85
N LEU A 91 -7.59 9.20 -3.88
CA LEU A 91 -6.94 10.34 -4.53
C LEU A 91 -6.97 10.11 -6.05
N ARG A 92 -7.57 11.02 -6.82
CA ARG A 92 -7.25 11.13 -8.26
C ARG A 92 -5.92 11.84 -8.38
N LEU A 93 -4.94 11.21 -9.02
CA LEU A 93 -3.83 11.94 -9.62
C LEU A 93 -4.43 12.80 -10.74
N VAL A 94 -4.70 14.06 -10.40
CA VAL A 94 -4.96 15.09 -11.41
C VAL A 94 -3.58 15.46 -11.96
N ASP A 95 -3.47 15.48 -13.29
CA ASP A 95 -2.31 15.90 -14.08
C ASP A 95 -1.22 14.85 -14.35
N TYR A 96 -1.49 13.97 -15.32
CA TYR A 96 -0.54 13.72 -16.41
C TYR A 96 -1.31 13.65 -17.73
N ASP A 97 -1.17 14.68 -18.57
CA ASP A 97 -1.50 14.60 -19.98
C ASP A 97 -0.52 13.61 -20.62
N PHE A 98 -1.00 12.40 -20.92
CA PHE A 98 -0.36 11.60 -21.95
C PHE A 98 -0.62 12.29 -23.28
N GLU A 99 0.27 13.19 -23.69
CA GLU A 99 0.35 13.59 -25.09
C GLU A 99 0.52 12.30 -25.90
N THR A 100 -0.52 12.00 -26.67
CA THR A 100 -0.46 10.98 -27.71
C THR A 100 0.71 11.36 -28.61
N ILE A 101 1.80 10.60 -28.56
CA ILE A 101 2.81 10.64 -29.60
C ILE A 101 2.13 10.08 -30.86
N GLN A 102 1.49 10.97 -31.63
CA GLN A 102 1.41 10.76 -33.07
C GLN A 102 2.81 11.00 -33.61
N GLN A 103 3.47 9.94 -34.06
CA GLN A 103 4.49 10.06 -35.09
C GLN A 103 4.05 9.22 -36.29
N SER A 104 3.46 9.98 -37.23
CA SER A 104 3.62 9.95 -38.69
C SER A 104 4.32 8.74 -39.33
#